data_AF-A0A1Q6RII1-F1
#
_entry.id   AF-A0A1Q6RII1-F1
#
_cell.length_a   1.000
_cell.length_b   1.000
_cell.length_c   1.000
_cell.angle_alpha   90.00
_cell.angle_beta   90.00
_cell.angle_gamma   90.00
#
_symmetry.space_group_name_H-M   'P 1'
#
loop_
_entity.id
_entity.type
_entity.pdbx_description
1 polymer ?
#
loop_
_entity_poly.entity_id
_entity_poly.type
_entity_poly.pdbx_seq_one_letter_code
_entity_poly.pdbx_strand_id
1 'polypeptide(L)'
;MKRAKLGDLYCMKVPNGYKIYQWAYQIPNDGSYIRVFPHLYEKIPDNLSGIVGSEHSYIIGFAAAKAYRKNLSELLGNFAVPLQYPFPQYSLTVGVGSKMCIRDNSTDRWLTEFVGGYAELPEKFRAVKALSGSVTPDWLMYLFDTDFDFSDWNRFFPRDEIDKYHKIYQTMLE
;
A
#
# COMPACT_ATOMS: atom_id res chain seq x y z
N MET A 1 23.96 -5.28 5.65
CA MET A 1 22.51 -5.54 5.50
C MET A 1 22.22 -6.18 4.16
N LYS A 2 21.26 -7.11 4.11
CA LYS A 2 20.86 -7.79 2.87
C LYS A 2 20.16 -6.80 1.93
N ARG A 3 20.45 -6.86 0.62
CA ARG A 3 19.76 -6.03 -0.37
C ARG A 3 18.32 -6.52 -0.50
N ALA A 4 17.37 -5.60 -0.38
CA ALA A 4 15.96 -5.89 -0.63
C ALA A 4 15.78 -6.43 -2.06
N LYS A 5 14.86 -7.37 -2.23
CA LYS A 5 14.52 -7.95 -3.53
C LYS A 5 13.03 -8.31 -3.62
N LEU A 6 12.58 -8.55 -4.85
CA LEU A 6 11.21 -8.99 -5.13
C LEU A 6 10.88 -10.26 -4.32
N GLY A 7 9.68 -10.29 -3.74
CA GLY A 7 9.19 -11.37 -2.89
C GLY A 7 9.59 -11.25 -1.42
N ASP A 8 10.45 -10.30 -1.04
CA ASP A 8 10.78 -10.08 0.37
C ASP A 8 9.52 -9.70 1.16
N LEU A 9 9.31 -10.42 2.26
CA LEU A 9 8.22 -10.24 3.21
C LEU A 9 8.77 -9.46 4.41
N TYR A 10 8.10 -8.38 4.76
CA TYR A 10 8.48 -7.51 5.85
C TYR A 10 7.37 -7.42 6.88
N CYS A 11 7.74 -7.17 8.14
CA CYS A 11 6.82 -6.58 9.11
C CYS A 11 7.30 -5.20 9.51
N MET A 12 6.34 -4.31 9.76
CA MET A 12 6.56 -3.01 10.38
C MET A 12 5.85 -3.00 11.73
N LYS A 13 6.57 -2.59 12.78
CA LYS A 13 5.97 -2.32 14.08
C LYS A 13 5.21 -1.00 13.99
N VAL A 14 3.94 -1.03 14.35
CA VAL A 14 3.06 0.14 14.46
C VAL A 14 2.46 0.19 15.87
N PRO A 15 1.92 1.34 16.31
CA PRO A 15 1.36 1.47 17.66
C PRO A 15 0.43 0.33 18.08
N ASN A 16 -0.49 -0.07 17.20
CA ASN A 16 -1.52 -1.07 17.47
C ASN A 16 -1.13 -2.50 17.11
N GLY A 17 0.12 -2.77 16.71
CA GLY A 17 0.54 -4.13 16.39
C GLY A 17 1.69 -4.22 15.38
N TYR A 18 1.54 -5.16 14.46
CA TYR A 18 2.47 -5.44 13.38
C TYR A 18 1.69 -5.49 12.07
N LYS A 19 2.09 -4.69 11.10
CA LYS A 19 1.56 -4.78 9.73
C LYS A 19 2.55 -5.51 8.84
N ILE A 20 2.06 -6.47 8.07
CA ILE A 20 2.86 -7.30 7.18
C ILE A 20 2.62 -6.86 5.75
N TYR A 21 3.69 -6.77 4.97
CA TYR A 21 3.63 -6.46 3.55
C TYR A 21 4.73 -7.18 2.79
N GLN A 22 4.50 -7.40 1.50
CA GLN A 22 5.46 -8.04 0.62
C GLN A 22 5.84 -7.09 -0.51
N TRP A 23 7.12 -6.99 -0.83
CA TRP A 23 7.55 -6.37 -2.09
C TRP A 23 7.12 -7.25 -3.26
N ALA A 24 6.05 -6.86 -3.94
CA ALA A 24 5.34 -7.70 -4.88
C ALA A 24 5.56 -7.31 -6.34
N TYR A 25 5.85 -6.04 -6.64
CA TYR A 25 5.97 -5.57 -8.02
C TYR A 25 7.08 -4.54 -8.21
N GLN A 26 7.66 -4.54 -9.41
CA GLN A 26 8.58 -3.53 -9.90
C GLN A 26 8.09 -3.10 -11.28
N ILE A 27 7.52 -1.90 -11.37
CA ILE A 27 6.97 -1.37 -12.61
C ILE A 27 8.02 -0.44 -13.23
N PRO A 28 8.35 -0.61 -14.53
CA PRO A 28 9.23 0.32 -15.23
C PRO A 28 8.70 1.75 -15.14
N ASN A 29 9.59 2.71 -14.86
CA ASN A 29 9.29 4.15 -14.69
C ASN A 29 8.42 4.54 -13.49
N ASP A 30 7.57 3.65 -12.98
CA ASP A 30 6.68 3.90 -11.83
C ASP A 30 7.26 3.46 -10.48
N GLY A 31 8.20 2.51 -10.47
CA GLY A 31 8.94 2.11 -9.27
C GLY A 31 8.44 0.84 -8.59
N SER A 32 8.72 0.75 -7.28
CA SER A 32 8.47 -0.46 -6.47
C SER A 32 7.13 -0.38 -5.76
N TYR A 33 6.35 -1.46 -5.85
CA TYR A 33 5.07 -1.59 -5.18
C TYR A 33 5.06 -2.76 -4.22
N ILE A 34 4.46 -2.53 -3.07
CA ILE A 34 4.16 -3.56 -2.08
C ILE A 34 2.70 -3.95 -2.17
N ARG A 35 2.41 -5.19 -1.80
CA ARG A 35 1.06 -5.58 -1.40
C ARG A 35 1.02 -5.69 0.12
N VAL A 36 -0.03 -5.17 0.73
CA VAL A 36 -0.19 -5.15 2.19
C VAL A 36 -1.25 -6.18 2.57
N PHE A 37 -0.95 -7.02 3.55
CA PHE A 37 -1.85 -8.10 3.94
C PHE A 37 -2.93 -7.59 4.90
N PRO A 38 -4.08 -8.30 4.94
CA PRO A 38 -5.12 -8.02 5.92
C PRO A 38 -4.59 -8.17 7.35
N HIS A 39 -5.25 -7.46 8.25
CA HIS A 39 -5.09 -7.50 9.70
C HIS A 39 -3.86 -6.77 10.26
N LEU A 40 -4.08 -6.21 11.45
CA LEU A 40 -3.09 -5.81 12.41
C LEU A 40 -2.87 -7.00 13.34
N TYR A 41 -1.63 -7.48 13.35
CA TYR A 41 -1.30 -8.62 14.19
C TYR A 41 -0.73 -8.12 15.52
N GLU A 42 -1.25 -8.64 16.64
CA GLU A 42 -0.70 -8.32 17.97
C GLU A 42 0.75 -8.80 18.11
N LYS A 43 1.08 -9.90 17.45
CA LYS A 43 2.43 -10.49 17.33
C LYS A 43 2.67 -10.97 15.90
N ILE A 44 3.93 -11.10 15.50
CA ILE A 44 4.28 -11.67 14.18
C ILE A 44 3.72 -13.11 14.10
N PRO A 45 2.90 -13.45 13.10
CA PRO A 45 2.32 -14.79 12.96
C PRO A 45 3.34 -15.84 12.54
N ASP A 46 3.14 -17.08 13.00
CA ASP A 46 4.01 -18.21 12.63
C ASP A 46 3.79 -18.69 11.19
N ASN A 47 2.54 -18.63 10.68
CA ASN A 47 2.18 -19.11 9.34
C ASN A 47 2.37 -18.05 8.25
N LEU A 48 3.61 -17.62 8.02
CA LEU A 48 3.93 -16.60 7.01
C LEU A 48 3.59 -17.04 5.58
N SER A 49 3.77 -18.32 5.25
CA SER A 49 3.42 -18.86 3.93
C SER A 49 1.93 -18.75 3.65
N GLY A 50 1.07 -19.01 4.64
CA GLY A 50 -0.37 -18.85 4.51
C GLY A 50 -0.77 -17.40 4.26
N ILE A 51 -0.12 -16.45 4.94
CA ILE A 51 -0.33 -15.01 4.71
C ILE A 51 0.08 -14.63 3.29
N VAL A 52 1.24 -15.09 2.83
CA VAL A 52 1.66 -14.86 1.43
C VAL A 52 0.67 -15.49 0.44
N GLY A 53 0.03 -16.61 0.78
CA GLY A 53 -1.01 -17.21 -0.06
C GLY A 53 -2.33 -16.41 -0.12
N SER A 54 -2.59 -15.54 0.84
CA SER A 54 -3.87 -14.84 0.94
C SER A 54 -3.97 -13.64 0.00
N GLU A 55 -5.20 -13.17 -0.19
CA GLU A 55 -5.46 -11.90 -0.85
C GLU A 55 -4.89 -10.76 0.00
N HIS A 56 -4.37 -9.73 -0.68
CA HIS A 56 -3.91 -8.50 -0.06
C HIS A 56 -5.09 -7.55 0.13
N SER A 57 -5.04 -6.68 1.13
CA SER A 57 -6.04 -5.62 1.29
C SER A 57 -5.86 -4.55 0.21
N TYR A 58 -4.62 -4.19 -0.09
CA TYR A 58 -4.29 -3.13 -1.06
C TYR A 58 -2.86 -3.22 -1.61
N ILE A 59 -2.62 -2.46 -2.68
CA ILE A 59 -1.31 -2.28 -3.32
C ILE A 59 -0.95 -0.80 -3.24
N ILE A 60 0.31 -0.50 -2.90
CA ILE A 60 0.78 0.88 -2.77
C ILE A 60 2.23 1.02 -3.20
N GLY A 61 2.57 2.16 -3.81
CA GLY A 61 3.94 2.53 -4.12
C GLY A 61 4.70 2.74 -2.82
N PHE A 62 5.78 1.97 -2.60
CA PHE A 62 6.53 2.04 -1.36
C PHE A 62 8.00 1.65 -1.51
N ALA A 63 8.87 2.47 -0.91
CA ALA A 63 10.31 2.23 -0.86
C ALA A 63 10.69 1.23 0.25
N ALA A 64 10.23 -0.02 0.15
CA ALA A 64 10.49 -1.08 1.15
C ALA A 64 11.98 -1.23 1.50
N ALA A 65 12.86 -1.13 0.50
CA ALA A 65 14.31 -1.17 0.70
C ALA A 65 14.84 -0.03 1.58
N LYS A 66 14.25 1.17 1.49
CA LYS A 66 14.64 2.32 2.31
C LYS A 66 14.14 2.12 3.74
N ALA A 67 12.90 1.66 3.92
CA ALA A 67 12.32 1.36 5.24
C ALA A 67 13.12 0.30 5.99
N TYR A 68 13.50 -0.79 5.33
CA TYR A 68 14.37 -1.81 5.90
C TYR A 68 15.73 -1.26 6.29
N ARG A 69 16.39 -0.47 5.43
CA ARG A 69 17.69 0.16 5.75
C ARG A 69 17.64 1.16 6.90
N LYS A 70 16.46 1.69 7.20
CA LYS A 70 16.20 2.63 8.29
C LYS A 70 15.66 1.94 9.55
N ASN A 71 15.68 0.60 9.60
CA ASN A 71 15.14 -0.18 10.72
C ASN A 71 13.66 0.10 11.03
N LEU A 72 12.89 0.59 10.05
CA LEU A 72 11.44 0.79 10.19
C LEU A 72 10.67 -0.52 9.97
N SER A 73 11.34 -1.53 9.42
CA SER A 73 10.75 -2.82 9.11
C SER A 73 11.78 -3.92 9.26
N GLU A 74 11.32 -5.10 9.65
CA GLU A 74 12.12 -6.31 9.77
C GLU A 74 11.84 -7.25 8.60
N LEU A 75 12.87 -7.91 8.08
CA LEU A 75 12.73 -8.91 7.02
C LEU A 75 12.34 -10.25 7.64
N LEU A 76 11.15 -10.74 7.29
CA LEU A 76 10.63 -12.03 7.77
C LEU A 76 11.03 -13.20 6.87
N GLY A 77 11.32 -12.94 5.60
CA GLY A 77 11.72 -13.98 4.65
C GLY A 77 11.60 -13.51 3.21
N ASN A 78 11.82 -14.42 2.27
CA ASN A 78 11.61 -14.19 0.85
C ASN A 78 10.72 -15.29 0.31
N PHE A 79 9.54 -14.90 -0.18
CA PHE A 79 8.53 -15.81 -0.69
C PHE A 79 8.17 -15.40 -2.11
N ALA A 80 7.86 -16.37 -2.97
CA ALA A 80 7.39 -16.06 -4.31
C ALA A 80 6.09 -15.25 -4.22
N VAL A 81 5.94 -14.26 -5.11
CA VAL A 81 4.67 -13.54 -5.26
C VAL A 81 3.71 -14.47 -6.00
N PRO A 82 2.53 -14.79 -5.45
CA PRO A 82 1.61 -15.71 -6.11
C PRO A 82 1.12 -15.15 -7.44
N LEU A 83 1.14 -15.97 -8.50
CA LEU A 83 0.78 -15.56 -9.87
C LEU A 83 -0.69 -15.12 -9.99
N GLN A 84 -1.56 -15.61 -9.11
CA GLN A 84 -2.98 -15.22 -9.07
C GLN A 84 -3.21 -13.78 -8.59
N TYR A 85 -2.19 -13.09 -8.08
CA TYR A 85 -2.27 -11.69 -7.66
C TYR A 85 -1.34 -10.81 -8.52
N PRO A 86 -1.62 -10.65 -9.83
CA PRO A 86 -0.83 -9.78 -10.70
C PRO A 86 -0.98 -8.32 -10.29
N PHE A 87 -0.08 -7.47 -10.79
CA PHE A 87 -0.29 -6.03 -10.71
C PHE A 87 -1.56 -5.67 -11.50
N PRO A 88 -2.46 -4.83 -10.96
CA PRO A 88 -3.74 -4.56 -11.59
C PRO A 88 -3.55 -3.82 -12.92
N GLN A 89 -4.33 -4.18 -13.94
CA GLN A 89 -4.31 -3.46 -15.22
C GLN A 89 -4.83 -2.02 -15.07
N TYR A 90 -5.89 -1.84 -14.28
CA TYR A 90 -6.48 -0.52 -14.02
C TYR A 90 -6.25 -0.11 -12.58
N SER A 91 -5.98 1.17 -12.37
CA SER A 91 -5.92 1.76 -11.04
C SER A 91 -6.73 3.06 -10.97
N LEU A 92 -7.35 3.29 -9.82
CA LEU A 92 -7.89 4.60 -9.49
C LEU A 92 -6.73 5.46 -8.98
N THR A 93 -6.42 6.54 -9.70
CA THR A 93 -5.47 7.56 -9.24
C THR A 93 -6.26 8.67 -8.57
N VAL A 94 -5.91 8.97 -7.31
CA VAL A 94 -6.52 10.06 -6.54
C VAL A 94 -5.49 11.17 -6.39
N GLY A 95 -5.76 12.31 -6.99
CA GLY A 95 -4.96 13.51 -6.78
C GLY A 95 -5.22 14.07 -5.38
N VAL A 96 -4.16 14.49 -4.67
CA VAL A 96 -4.31 15.22 -3.42
C VAL A 96 -5.07 16.51 -3.72
N GLY A 97 -6.34 16.59 -3.32
CA GLY A 97 -7.26 17.67 -3.69
C GLY A 97 -8.58 17.25 -4.35
N SER A 98 -9.05 16.01 -4.14
CA SER A 98 -10.42 15.51 -4.40
C SER A 98 -10.79 15.04 -5.82
N LYS A 99 -9.90 15.15 -6.82
CA LYS A 99 -10.18 14.62 -8.16
C LYS A 99 -9.61 13.22 -8.38
N MET A 100 -10.36 12.37 -9.06
CA MET A 100 -10.01 10.99 -9.33
C MET A 100 -10.13 10.64 -10.81
N CYS A 101 -9.28 9.74 -11.28
CA CYS A 101 -9.30 9.25 -12.66
C CYS A 101 -8.81 7.80 -12.73
N ILE A 102 -9.17 7.12 -13.82
CA ILE A 102 -8.73 5.75 -14.06
C ILE A 102 -7.48 5.76 -14.94
N ARG A 103 -6.43 5.09 -14.48
CA ARG A 103 -5.21 4.84 -15.25
C ARG A 103 -5.20 3.41 -15.75
N ASP A 104 -4.82 3.23 -17.00
CA ASP A 104 -4.34 1.94 -17.51
C ASP A 104 -2.84 1.83 -17.22
N ASN A 105 -2.50 0.98 -16.26
CA ASN A 105 -1.12 0.78 -15.82
C ASN A 105 -0.25 0.07 -16.88
N SER A 106 -0.85 -0.54 -17.91
CA SER A 106 -0.10 -1.18 -18.99
C SER A 106 0.35 -0.19 -20.07
N THR A 107 -0.41 0.89 -20.27
CA THR A 107 -0.16 1.90 -21.31
C THR A 107 0.18 3.28 -20.76
N ASP A 108 0.08 3.47 -19.45
CA ASP A 108 0.23 4.77 -18.78
C ASP A 108 -0.75 5.84 -19.29
N ARG A 109 -1.97 5.43 -19.66
CA ARG A 109 -3.00 6.32 -20.19
C ARG A 109 -4.12 6.54 -19.20
N TRP A 110 -4.62 7.76 -19.15
CA TRP A 110 -5.89 8.08 -18.49
C TRP A 110 -7.04 7.57 -19.35
N LEU A 111 -7.89 6.74 -18.77
CA LEU A 111 -9.08 6.17 -19.42
C LEU A 111 -10.34 7.00 -19.19
N THR A 112 -10.29 7.93 -18.25
CA THR A 112 -11.40 8.81 -17.89
C THR A 112 -10.89 10.23 -17.68
N GLU A 113 -11.80 11.19 -17.81
CA GLU A 113 -11.60 12.53 -17.26
C GLU A 113 -11.42 12.47 -15.73
N PHE A 114 -10.87 13.55 -15.17
CA PHE A 114 -10.77 13.73 -13.73
C PHE A 114 -12.13 14.15 -13.15
N VAL A 115 -12.70 13.32 -12.29
CA VAL A 115 -14.02 13.53 -11.67
C VAL A 115 -13.92 13.82 -10.18
N GLY A 116 -14.95 14.45 -9.60
CA GLY A 116 -14.94 14.89 -8.19
C GLY A 116 -15.31 13.80 -7.18
N GLY A 117 -15.85 12.68 -7.65
CA GLY A 117 -16.38 11.63 -6.78
C GLY A 117 -16.53 10.28 -7.46
N TYR A 118 -16.59 9.22 -6.65
CA TYR A 118 -16.65 7.84 -7.14
C TYR A 118 -17.89 7.55 -7.98
N ALA A 119 -19.02 8.19 -7.64
CA ALA A 119 -20.27 8.06 -8.38
C ALA A 119 -20.19 8.60 -9.82
N GLU A 120 -19.29 9.57 -10.07
CA GLU A 120 -19.06 10.16 -11.38
C GLU A 120 -18.16 9.29 -12.28
N LEU A 121 -17.50 8.26 -11.73
CA LEU A 121 -16.76 7.29 -12.54
C LEU A 121 -17.73 6.44 -13.38
N PRO A 122 -17.34 6.08 -14.61
CA PRO A 122 -18.07 5.09 -15.40
C PRO A 122 -18.29 3.80 -14.60
N GLU A 123 -19.48 3.23 -14.69
CA GLU A 123 -19.88 2.08 -13.86
C GLU A 123 -18.89 0.90 -13.94
N LYS A 124 -18.36 0.62 -15.12
CA LYS A 124 -17.34 -0.41 -15.36
C LYS A 124 -16.00 -0.20 -14.61
N PHE A 125 -15.77 1.01 -14.08
CA PHE A 125 -14.55 1.39 -13.38
C PHE A 125 -14.76 1.78 -11.90
N ARG A 126 -16.01 1.77 -11.43
CA ARG A 126 -16.29 1.48 -10.02
C ARG A 126 -15.75 0.05 -9.76
N ALA A 127 -15.60 -0.52 -8.58
CA ALA A 127 -14.77 -1.72 -8.33
C ALA A 127 -13.25 -1.63 -8.65
N VAL A 128 -12.75 -0.72 -9.49
CA VAL A 128 -11.29 -0.50 -9.63
C VAL A 128 -10.75 0.07 -8.32
N LYS A 129 -9.78 -0.62 -7.72
CA LYS A 129 -9.13 -0.21 -6.47
C LYS A 129 -8.16 0.94 -6.75
N ALA A 130 -8.01 1.85 -5.80
CA ALA A 130 -6.99 2.88 -5.91
C ALA A 130 -5.60 2.33 -5.61
N LEU A 131 -4.63 2.96 -6.24
CA LEU A 131 -3.22 2.64 -6.12
C LEU A 131 -2.51 3.95 -5.89
N SER A 132 -2.08 4.19 -4.65
CA SER A 132 -1.37 5.43 -4.34
C SER A 132 0.08 5.32 -4.80
N GLY A 133 0.50 6.30 -5.62
CA GLY A 133 1.86 6.39 -6.15
C GLY A 133 2.90 6.92 -5.16
N SER A 134 2.47 7.54 -4.06
CA SER A 134 3.36 7.98 -2.99
C SER A 134 2.52 8.49 -1.82
N VAL A 135 2.46 7.70 -0.74
CA VAL A 135 2.07 8.24 0.56
C VAL A 135 3.32 8.80 1.22
N THR A 136 3.22 10.00 1.79
CA THR A 136 4.25 10.43 2.72
C THR A 136 4.33 9.41 3.86
N PRO A 137 5.51 9.18 4.48
CA PRO A 137 5.66 8.10 5.45
C PRO A 137 4.70 8.15 6.65
N ASP A 138 4.24 9.32 7.06
CA ASP A 138 3.19 9.53 8.07
C ASP A 138 1.82 8.95 7.64
N TRP A 139 1.43 9.17 6.38
CA TRP A 139 0.25 8.52 5.79
C TRP A 139 0.38 7.01 5.75
N LEU A 140 1.57 6.50 5.42
CA LEU A 140 1.80 5.05 5.45
C LEU A 140 1.65 4.48 6.86
N MET A 141 2.18 5.18 7.86
CA MET A 141 2.05 4.75 9.26
C MET A 141 0.58 4.69 9.68
N TYR A 142 -0.24 5.68 9.32
CA TYR A 142 -1.69 5.63 9.56
C TYR A 142 -2.34 4.41 8.87
N LEU A 143 -2.04 4.20 7.58
CA LEU A 143 -2.57 3.07 6.82
C LEU A 143 -2.14 1.71 7.39
N PHE A 144 -0.95 1.64 7.98
CA PHE A 144 -0.44 0.41 8.57
C PHE A 144 -0.95 0.21 9.99
N ASP A 145 -1.25 1.28 10.72
CA ASP A 145 -1.77 1.23 12.10
C ASP A 145 -3.30 1.08 12.19
N THR A 146 -3.96 1.01 11.04
CA THR A 146 -5.40 0.76 10.90
C THR A 146 -5.67 -0.51 10.10
N ASP A 147 -6.73 -1.24 10.47
CA ASP A 147 -7.28 -2.31 9.63
C ASP A 147 -8.24 -1.69 8.62
N PHE A 148 -7.63 -1.02 7.65
CA PHE A 148 -8.36 -0.26 6.67
C PHE A 148 -8.86 -1.12 5.50
N ASP A 149 -10.14 -0.98 5.19
CA ASP A 149 -10.73 -1.49 3.96
C ASP A 149 -10.78 -0.37 2.91
N PHE A 150 -9.96 -0.53 1.87
CA PHE A 150 -9.93 0.35 0.71
C PHE A 150 -11.18 0.21 -0.19
N SER A 151 -12.23 -0.49 0.20
CA SER A 151 -13.54 -0.42 -0.45
C SER A 151 -14.34 0.83 -0.05
N ASP A 152 -14.04 1.46 1.11
CA ASP A 152 -14.77 2.61 1.67
C ASP A 152 -13.97 3.93 1.55
N TRP A 153 -13.68 4.33 0.30
CA TRP A 153 -12.92 5.56 0.01
C TRP A 153 -13.63 6.85 0.45
N ASN A 154 -14.93 6.81 0.72
CA ASN A 154 -15.68 7.99 1.18
C ASN A 154 -15.23 8.47 2.56
N ARG A 155 -14.55 7.63 3.34
CA ARG A 155 -14.02 7.96 4.67
C ARG A 155 -12.53 8.35 4.67
N PHE A 156 -11.88 8.37 3.51
CA PHE A 156 -10.41 8.27 3.39
C PHE A 156 -9.60 9.53 3.75
N PHE A 157 -10.22 10.66 4.09
CA PHE A 157 -9.48 11.92 4.31
C PHE A 157 -9.69 12.59 5.69
N PRO A 158 -9.50 11.90 6.83
CA PRO A 158 -9.43 12.57 8.12
C PRO A 158 -8.02 13.15 8.31
N ARG A 159 -7.76 14.32 7.70
CA ARG A 159 -6.46 15.02 7.82
C ARG A 159 -6.01 15.18 9.28
N ASP A 160 -6.97 15.40 10.17
CA ASP A 160 -6.77 15.54 11.62
C ASP A 160 -6.31 14.24 12.32
N GLU A 161 -6.61 13.06 11.76
CA GLU A 161 -6.12 11.78 12.29
C GLU A 161 -4.69 11.48 11.82
N ILE A 162 -4.35 11.85 10.60
CA ILE A 162 -3.04 11.60 10.00
C ILE A 162 -1.95 12.45 10.68
N ASP A 163 -2.26 13.69 11.05
CA ASP A 163 -1.32 14.59 11.73
C ASP A 163 -0.80 14.00 13.06
N LYS A 164 -1.53 13.07 13.69
CA LYS A 164 -1.09 12.34 14.91
C LYS A 164 0.11 11.43 14.65
N TYR A 165 0.24 10.90 13.44
CA TYR A 165 1.33 9.99 13.04
C TYR A 165 2.59 10.74 12.61
N HIS A 166 2.50 12.05 12.37
CA HIS A 166 3.64 12.87 11.97
C HIS A 166 4.76 12.86 13.03
N LYS A 167 4.40 12.92 14.33
CA LYS A 167 5.36 12.85 15.44
C LYS A 167 6.01 11.47 15.55
N ILE A 168 5.24 10.40 15.41
CA ILE A 168 5.75 9.02 15.43
C ILE A 168 6.78 8.84 14.32
N TYR A 169 6.48 9.35 13.13
CA TYR A 169 7.42 9.33 12.02
C TYR A 169 8.72 10.11 12.32
N GLN A 170 8.62 11.33 12.88
CA GLN A 170 9.82 12.10 13.24
C GLN A 170 10.69 11.37 14.27
N THR A 171 10.09 10.78 15.31
CA THR A 171 10.83 9.99 16.31
C THR A 171 11.44 8.71 15.72
N MET A 172 10.85 8.12 14.68
CA MET A 172 11.44 6.98 13.97
C MET A 172 12.58 7.36 13.01
N LEU A 173 12.76 8.65 12.71
CA LEU A 173 13.83 9.14 11.84
C LEU A 173 15.07 9.64 12.58
N GLU A 174 14.93 9.98 13.86
CA GLU A 174 16.01 10.34 14.80
C GLU A 174 16.81 9.09 15.22
#